data_AF-A0A957AR18-F1
#
_entry.id   AF-A0A957AR18-F1
#
_cell.length_a   1.000
_cell.length_b   1.000
_cell.length_c   1.000
_cell.angle_alpha   90.00
_cell.angle_beta   90.00
_cell.angle_gamma   90.00
#
_symmetry.space_group_name_H-M   'P 1'
#
loop_
_entity.id
_entity.type
_entity.pdbx_description
1 polymer ?
#
loop_
_entity_poly.entity_id
_entity_poly.type
_entity_poly.pdbx_seq_one_letter_code
_entity_poly.pdbx_strand_id
1 'polypeptide(L)'
;TILEMLNSTIDLSEAPHLQDLLLEYDADTERFDGMERRESPVHDDNPFYLRDYNKCINCWRCVQVCAEDAQYTFALSFDGRGFHTLIGTFEGDGMMDTTCVFCGQCVGVCPTNALKPKRQFLLEQGVDPDDIFRQTRRGGKRRREPVAEN
;
A
#
# COMPACT_ATOMS: atom_id res chain seq x y z
N THR A 1 13.96 -18.02 -11.17
CA THR A 1 14.56 -17.38 -9.98
C THR A 1 13.46 -16.71 -9.17
N ILE A 2 13.77 -16.17 -7.99
CA ILE A 2 12.80 -15.48 -7.13
C ILE A 2 12.21 -14.23 -7.81
N LEU A 3 12.99 -13.56 -8.67
CA LEU A 3 12.55 -12.36 -9.41
C LEU A 3 11.47 -12.70 -10.44
N GLU A 4 11.63 -13.80 -11.18
CA GLU A 4 10.64 -14.28 -12.16
C GLU A 4 9.31 -14.64 -11.47
N MET A 5 9.37 -15.30 -10.31
CA MET A 5 8.19 -15.62 -9.50
C MET A 5 7.52 -14.36 -8.94
N LEU A 6 8.31 -13.36 -8.54
CA LEU A 6 7.79 -12.09 -8.05
C LEU A 6 7.08 -11.33 -9.18
N ASN A 7 7.68 -11.27 -10.37
CA ASN A 7 7.13 -10.62 -11.55
C ASN A 7 5.82 -11.27 -12.04
N SER A 8 5.68 -12.59 -11.91
CA SER A 8 4.45 -13.27 -12.33
C SER A 8 3.29 -13.07 -11.36
N THR A 9 3.55 -12.86 -10.06
CA THR A 9 2.51 -12.84 -9.02
C THR A 9 2.11 -11.45 -8.55
N ILE A 10 2.98 -10.44 -8.70
CA ILE A 10 2.80 -9.08 -8.19
C ILE A 10 2.91 -8.08 -9.35
N ASP A 11 2.12 -7.01 -9.31
CA ASP A 11 2.30 -5.88 -10.22
C ASP A 11 3.55 -5.06 -9.82
N LEU A 12 4.60 -5.16 -10.64
CA LEU A 12 5.87 -4.45 -10.46
C LEU A 12 5.99 -3.19 -11.33
N SER A 13 4.92 -2.74 -11.99
CA SER A 13 4.93 -1.60 -12.91
C SER A 13 5.48 -0.30 -12.31
N GLU A 14 5.36 -0.14 -10.99
CA GLU A 14 5.83 1.03 -10.23
C GLU A 14 7.05 0.76 -9.34
N ALA A 15 7.78 -0.32 -9.62
CA ALA A 15 8.96 -0.72 -8.86
C ALA A 15 10.23 -0.65 -9.74
N PRO A 16 10.75 0.55 -10.08
CA PRO A 16 11.85 0.70 -11.03
C PRO A 16 13.09 -0.08 -10.61
N HIS A 17 13.44 -0.06 -9.32
CA HIS A 17 14.58 -0.84 -8.83
C HIS A 17 14.38 -2.35 -9.02
N LEU A 18 13.16 -2.89 -8.90
CA LEU A 18 12.92 -4.31 -9.15
C LEU A 18 12.96 -4.63 -10.66
N GLN A 19 12.48 -3.70 -11.49
CA GLN A 19 12.60 -3.81 -12.95
C GLN A 19 14.08 -3.81 -13.40
N ASP A 20 14.91 -2.96 -12.79
CA ASP A 20 16.35 -2.93 -13.06
C ASP A 20 17.01 -4.27 -12.68
N LEU A 21 16.66 -4.85 -11.53
CA LEU A 21 17.17 -6.17 -11.12
C LEU A 21 16.72 -7.30 -12.06
N LEU A 22 15.50 -7.24 -12.59
CA LEU A 22 15.03 -8.22 -13.58
C LEU A 22 15.92 -8.20 -14.83
N LEU A 23 16.31 -7.00 -15.29
CA LEU A 23 17.21 -6.83 -16.43
C LEU A 23 18.65 -7.22 -16.11
N GLU A 24 19.18 -6.79 -14.95
CA GLU A 24 20.56 -7.06 -14.53
C GLU A 24 20.85 -8.55 -14.42
N TYR A 25 19.90 -9.32 -13.89
CA TYR A 25 20.04 -10.76 -13.70
C TYR A 25 19.49 -11.59 -14.86
N ASP A 26 19.15 -10.97 -15.99
CA ASP A 26 18.62 -11.65 -17.19
C ASP A 26 17.43 -12.58 -16.84
N ALA A 27 16.50 -12.05 -16.05
CA ALA A 27 15.35 -12.81 -15.57
C ALA A 27 14.35 -13.07 -16.70
N ASP A 28 13.98 -14.33 -16.89
CA ASP A 28 12.92 -14.72 -17.84
C ASP A 28 11.54 -14.37 -17.28
N THR A 29 10.99 -13.23 -17.71
CA THR A 29 9.68 -12.72 -17.28
C THR A 29 8.51 -13.57 -17.74
N GLU A 30 8.70 -14.45 -18.73
CA GLU A 30 7.67 -15.31 -19.32
C GLU A 30 7.69 -16.74 -18.75
N ARG A 31 8.73 -17.11 -17.98
CA ARG A 31 8.87 -18.46 -17.40
C ARG A 31 7.62 -18.95 -16.66
N PHE A 32 6.93 -18.03 -16.01
CA PHE A 32 5.72 -18.29 -15.23
C PHE A 32 4.51 -17.52 -15.78
N ASP A 33 4.46 -17.31 -17.10
CA ASP A 33 3.31 -16.67 -17.74
C ASP A 33 2.01 -17.47 -17.50
N GLY A 34 0.90 -16.77 -17.32
CA GLY A 34 -0.40 -17.35 -16.98
C GLY A 34 -0.62 -17.72 -15.50
N MET A 35 0.34 -17.46 -14.61
CA MET A 35 0.09 -17.55 -13.16
C MET A 35 -0.91 -16.49 -12.72
N GLU A 36 -1.79 -16.86 -11.78
CA GLU A 36 -2.73 -15.90 -11.19
C GLU A 36 -1.96 -14.87 -10.36
N ARG A 37 -2.19 -13.59 -10.68
CA ARG A 37 -1.71 -12.49 -9.85
C ARG A 37 -2.55 -12.40 -8.59
N ARG A 38 -1.92 -11.91 -7.53
CA ARG A 38 -2.66 -11.60 -6.31
C ARG A 38 -3.69 -10.50 -6.60
N GLU A 39 -4.92 -10.75 -6.19
CA GLU A 39 -5.99 -9.76 -6.19
C GLU A 39 -6.29 -9.30 -4.75
N SER A 40 -6.32 -8.00 -4.56
CA SER A 40 -6.60 -7.35 -3.27
C SER A 40 -7.32 -6.03 -3.53
N PRO A 41 -8.34 -5.66 -2.72
CA PRO A 41 -8.99 -4.38 -2.84
C PRO A 41 -8.00 -3.25 -2.53
N VAL A 42 -8.12 -2.14 -3.27
CA VAL A 42 -7.38 -0.92 -2.94
C VAL A 42 -8.05 -0.27 -1.74
N HIS A 43 -7.31 -0.12 -0.65
CA HIS A 43 -7.80 0.53 0.57
C HIS A 43 -7.57 2.05 0.48
N ASP A 44 -8.66 2.80 0.33
CA ASP A 44 -8.70 4.27 0.44
C ASP A 44 -9.40 4.72 1.73
N ASP A 45 -8.85 4.29 2.85
CA ASP A 45 -9.37 4.51 4.20
C ASP A 45 -8.62 5.60 4.98
N ASN A 46 -7.68 6.28 4.31
CA ASN A 46 -6.80 7.29 4.89
C ASN A 46 -6.76 8.56 4.02
N PRO A 47 -6.81 9.76 4.63
CA PRO A 47 -6.81 11.02 3.87
C PRO A 47 -5.49 11.35 3.15
N PHE A 48 -4.37 10.72 3.54
CA PHE A 48 -3.02 11.09 3.09
C PHE A 48 -2.38 10.09 2.13
N TYR A 49 -2.66 8.80 2.26
CA TYR A 49 -2.13 7.75 1.40
C TYR A 49 -3.16 6.62 1.24
N LEU A 50 -2.95 5.78 0.23
CA LEU A 50 -3.76 4.59 -0.02
C LEU A 50 -2.88 3.34 0.06
N ARG A 51 -3.54 2.18 0.16
CA ARG A 51 -2.88 0.87 0.22
C ARG A 51 -3.37 0.01 -0.94
N ASP A 52 -2.51 -0.18 -1.94
CA ASP A 52 -2.72 -1.08 -3.07
C ASP A 52 -1.83 -2.31 -2.89
N TYR A 53 -2.38 -3.32 -2.25
CA TYR A 53 -1.65 -4.55 -2.02
C TYR A 53 -1.56 -5.43 -3.27
N ASN A 54 -2.04 -5.05 -4.45
CA ASN A 54 -1.67 -5.79 -5.67
C ASN A 54 -0.18 -5.59 -6.02
N LYS A 55 0.44 -4.53 -5.49
CA LYS A 55 1.85 -4.16 -5.71
C LYS A 55 2.79 -4.54 -4.57
N CYS A 56 2.28 -5.05 -3.45
CA CYS A 56 3.09 -5.29 -2.25
C CYS A 56 3.96 -6.56 -2.38
N ILE A 57 5.28 -6.44 -2.29
CA ILE A 57 6.15 -7.62 -2.36
C ILE A 57 6.37 -8.32 -1.01
N ASN A 58 5.60 -7.95 0.03
CA ASN A 58 5.77 -8.44 1.40
C ASN A 58 7.23 -8.31 1.90
N CYS A 59 7.86 -7.14 1.69
CA CYS A 59 9.21 -6.85 2.18
C CYS A 59 9.27 -6.37 3.64
N TRP A 60 8.11 -6.08 4.24
CA TRP A 60 7.90 -5.72 5.65
C TRP A 60 8.55 -4.42 6.13
N ARG A 61 9.23 -3.67 5.25
CA ARG A 61 9.82 -2.35 5.57
C ARG A 61 8.81 -1.39 6.20
N CYS A 62 7.57 -1.41 5.72
CA CYS A 62 6.50 -0.58 6.27
C CYS A 62 6.09 -0.98 7.71
N VAL A 63 6.13 -2.28 8.04
CA VAL A 63 5.87 -2.79 9.40
C VAL A 63 7.01 -2.40 10.33
N GLN A 64 8.27 -2.60 9.89
CA GLN A 64 9.46 -2.25 10.68
C GLN A 64 9.49 -0.77 11.06
N VAL A 65 9.24 0.14 10.09
CA VAL A 65 9.22 1.58 10.35
C VAL A 65 8.01 2.05 11.16
N CYS A 66 6.88 1.34 11.08
CA CYS A 66 5.70 1.63 11.89
C CYS A 66 5.88 1.18 13.35
N ALA A 67 6.69 0.15 13.54
CA ALA A 67 7.13 -0.38 14.82
C ALA A 67 8.34 0.40 15.35
N GLU A 68 9.42 -0.29 15.71
CA GLU A 68 10.51 0.23 16.53
C GLU A 68 11.45 1.18 15.79
N ASP A 69 11.50 1.15 14.46
CA ASP A 69 12.49 1.94 13.72
C ASP A 69 12.12 3.43 13.63
N ALA A 70 10.87 3.83 13.91
CA ALA A 70 10.50 5.25 13.89
C ALA A 70 9.41 5.68 14.88
N GLN A 71 8.24 5.03 14.91
CA GLN A 71 7.06 5.61 15.59
C GLN A 71 6.57 4.83 16.81
N TYR A 72 6.94 3.56 16.97
CA TYR A 72 6.44 2.67 18.03
C TYR A 72 4.90 2.59 18.09
N THR A 73 4.22 2.75 16.95
CA THR A 73 2.75 2.74 16.88
C THR A 73 2.19 1.37 16.60
N PHE A 74 2.92 0.53 15.85
CA PHE A 74 2.50 -0.82 15.46
C PHE A 74 1.15 -0.85 14.73
N ALA A 75 0.78 0.24 14.04
CA ALA A 75 -0.49 0.34 13.31
C ALA A 75 -0.55 -0.59 12.08
N LEU A 76 0.60 -0.89 11.48
CA LEU A 76 0.74 -1.89 10.42
C LEU A 76 1.40 -3.15 10.97
N SER A 77 0.82 -4.30 10.66
CA SER A 77 1.35 -5.61 11.04
C SER A 77 1.07 -6.65 9.95
N PHE A 78 1.44 -7.89 10.24
CA PHE A 78 1.11 -9.05 9.43
C PHE A 78 -0.33 -9.47 9.65
N ASP A 79 -1.00 -9.80 8.55
CA ASP A 79 -2.27 -10.51 8.57
C ASP A 79 -2.17 -11.79 7.72
N GLY A 80 -2.89 -12.83 8.13
CA GLY A 80 -2.84 -14.14 7.50
C GLY A 80 -1.51 -14.89 7.69
N ARG A 81 -1.34 -15.98 6.94
CA ARG A 81 -0.14 -16.85 6.94
C ARG A 81 0.10 -17.47 5.57
N GLY A 82 1.36 -17.84 5.29
CA GLY A 82 1.75 -18.52 4.05
C GLY A 82 1.41 -17.68 2.82
N PHE A 83 0.75 -18.29 1.84
CA PHE A 83 0.33 -17.61 0.60
C PHE A 83 -0.68 -16.48 0.83
N HIS A 84 -1.41 -16.49 1.94
CA HIS A 84 -2.38 -15.45 2.29
C HIS A 84 -1.79 -14.34 3.17
N THR A 85 -0.45 -14.27 3.30
CA THR A 85 0.19 -13.23 4.11
C THR A 85 0.05 -11.86 3.43
N LEU A 86 -0.53 -10.92 4.15
CA LEU A 86 -0.70 -9.53 3.73
C LEU A 86 -0.23 -8.58 4.83
N ILE A 87 -0.01 -7.32 4.44
CA ILE A 87 0.15 -6.25 5.43
C ILE A 87 -1.25 -5.78 5.80
N GLY A 88 -1.55 -5.78 7.08
CA GLY A 88 -2.86 -5.44 7.62
C GLY A 88 -2.77 -4.46 8.77
N THR A 89 -3.94 -4.07 9.24
CA THR A 89 -4.19 -3.38 10.50
C THR A 89 -4.79 -4.38 11.46
N PHE A 90 -4.81 -4.06 12.77
CA PHE A 90 -5.50 -4.90 13.74
C PHE A 90 -6.98 -5.05 13.35
N GLU A 91 -7.49 -6.29 13.33
CA GLU A 91 -8.85 -6.66 12.88
C GLU A 91 -9.29 -6.15 11.49
N GLY A 92 -8.35 -5.71 10.65
CA GLY A 92 -8.67 -5.12 9.35
C GLY A 92 -9.26 -3.72 9.43
N ASP A 93 -9.09 -3.04 10.57
CA ASP A 93 -9.60 -1.69 10.81
C ASP A 93 -9.12 -0.67 9.77
N GLY A 94 -9.94 0.34 9.53
CA GLY A 94 -9.53 1.51 8.76
C GLY A 94 -8.31 2.16 9.40
N MET A 95 -7.36 2.65 8.61
CA MET A 95 -6.14 3.27 9.13
C MET A 95 -6.42 4.41 10.13
N MET A 96 -7.55 5.12 9.96
CA MET A 96 -8.02 6.17 10.87
C MET A 96 -8.45 5.66 12.25
N ASP A 97 -8.80 4.38 12.34
CA ASP A 97 -9.26 3.71 13.55
C ASP A 97 -8.11 2.98 14.28
N THR A 98 -6.88 3.10 13.76
CA THR A 98 -5.66 2.54 14.35
C THR A 98 -4.84 3.56 15.15
N THR A 99 -3.71 3.12 15.70
CA THR A 99 -2.70 3.97 16.37
C THR A 99 -1.85 4.82 15.41
N CYS A 100 -2.15 4.81 14.10
CA CYS A 100 -1.39 5.55 13.10
C CYS A 100 -1.46 7.07 13.32
N VAL A 101 -0.29 7.72 13.37
CA VAL A 101 -0.15 9.18 13.49
C VAL A 101 0.11 9.88 12.15
N PHE A 102 -0.05 9.16 11.04
CA PHE A 102 0.13 9.69 9.68
C PHE A 102 1.53 10.28 9.39
N CYS A 103 2.59 9.69 9.96
CA CYS A 103 3.97 10.16 9.78
C CYS A 103 4.52 9.97 8.34
N GLY A 104 3.88 9.12 7.52
CA GLY A 104 4.27 8.89 6.12
C GLY A 104 5.55 8.06 5.91
N GLN A 105 6.21 7.59 6.96
CA GLN A 105 7.46 6.81 6.84
C GLN A 105 7.25 5.49 6.10
N CYS A 106 6.12 4.82 6.32
CA CYS A 106 5.76 3.57 5.63
C CYS A 106 5.62 3.76 4.10
N VAL A 107 5.16 4.94 3.66
CA VAL A 107 5.08 5.32 2.25
C VAL A 107 6.49 5.54 1.70
N GLY A 108 7.35 6.27 2.43
CA GLY A 108 8.72 6.57 2.00
C GLY A 108 9.63 5.35 1.86
N VAL A 109 9.39 4.28 2.64
CA VAL A 109 10.18 3.04 2.55
C VAL A 109 9.59 1.99 1.60
N CYS A 110 8.40 2.22 1.03
CA CYS A 110 7.75 1.25 0.16
C CYS A 110 8.46 1.18 -1.20
N PRO A 111 9.03 0.03 -1.60
CA PRO A 111 9.81 -0.05 -2.84
C PRO A 111 8.96 -0.16 -4.12
N THR A 112 7.65 -0.36 -3.99
CA THR A 112 6.76 -0.70 -5.11
C THR A 112 5.52 0.19 -5.22
N ASN A 113 5.46 1.27 -4.44
CA ASN A 113 4.27 2.12 -4.31
C ASN A 113 2.98 1.39 -3.90
N ALA A 114 3.08 0.22 -3.26
CA ALA A 114 1.94 -0.43 -2.61
C ALA A 114 1.33 0.47 -1.52
N LEU A 115 2.15 1.31 -0.89
CA LEU A 115 1.71 2.44 -0.07
C LEU A 115 2.06 3.70 -0.86
N LYS A 116 1.05 4.45 -1.30
CA LYS A 116 1.23 5.60 -2.21
C LYS A 116 0.56 6.86 -1.66
N PRO A 117 1.20 8.05 -1.76
CA PRO A 117 0.55 9.31 -1.42
C PRO A 117 -0.75 9.50 -2.21
N LYS A 118 -1.84 9.85 -1.52
CA LYS A 118 -3.15 10.02 -2.16
C LYS A 118 -3.14 11.09 -3.24
N ARG A 119 -2.38 12.17 -3.01
CA ARG A 119 -2.17 13.24 -4.01
C ARG A 119 -1.53 12.72 -5.29
N GLN A 120 -0.52 11.86 -5.19
CA GLN A 120 0.16 11.29 -6.34
C GLN A 120 -0.80 10.40 -7.13
N PHE A 121 -1.52 9.50 -6.46
CA PHE A 121 -2.50 8.63 -7.08
C PHE A 121 -3.59 9.40 -7.84
N LEU A 122 -4.15 10.45 -7.24
CA LEU A 122 -5.18 11.26 -7.89
C LEU A 122 -4.65 12.01 -9.12
N LEU A 123 -3.39 12.47 -9.08
CA LEU A 123 -2.75 13.10 -10.24
C LEU A 123 -2.57 12.09 -11.39
N GLU A 124 -2.15 10.85 -11.09
CA GLU A 124 -2.01 9.78 -12.08
C GLU A 124 -3.35 9.39 -12.72
N GLN A 125 -4.45 9.57 -11.98
CA GLN A 125 -5.82 9.41 -12.51
C GLN A 125 -6.32 10.61 -13.33
N GLY A 126 -5.52 11.66 -13.49
CA GLY A 126 -5.90 12.86 -14.23
C GLY A 126 -6.87 13.77 -13.47
N VAL A 127 -6.97 13.64 -12.14
CA VAL A 127 -7.76 14.58 -11.33
C VAL A 127 -7.05 15.92 -11.28
N ASP A 128 -7.82 17.00 -11.45
CA ASP A 128 -7.29 18.35 -11.44
C ASP A 128 -6.61 18.68 -10.09
N PRO A 129 -5.42 19.34 -10.08
CA PRO A 129 -4.71 19.69 -8.86
C PRO A 129 -5.55 20.49 -7.85
N ASP A 130 -6.39 21.43 -8.31
CA ASP A 130 -7.23 22.24 -7.42
C ASP A 130 -8.29 21.38 -6.73
N ASP A 131 -8.82 20.37 -7.41
CA ASP A 131 -9.73 19.39 -6.82
C ASP A 131 -9.04 18.50 -5.79
N ILE A 132 -7.81 18.07 -6.06
CA ILE A 132 -7.00 17.30 -5.11
C ILE A 132 -6.75 18.11 -3.84
N PHE A 133 -6.40 19.40 -3.97
CA PHE A 133 -6.19 20.27 -2.81
C PHE A 133 -7.48 20.45 -1.98
N ARG A 134 -8.65 20.57 -2.64
CA ARG A 134 -9.95 20.64 -1.97
C ARG A 134 -10.31 19.37 -1.22
N GLN A 135 -10.01 18.19 -1.79
CA GLN A 135 -10.32 16.89 -1.20
C GLN A 135 -9.40 16.56 -0.01
N THR A 136 -8.10 16.76 -0.17
CA THR A 136 -7.09 16.38 0.84
C THR A 136 -7.07 17.29 2.08
N ARG A 137 -7.51 18.56 1.96
CA ARG A 137 -7.67 19.46 3.12
C ARG A 137 -8.95 19.23 3.94
N ARG A 138 -9.98 18.60 3.37
CA ARG A 138 -11.31 18.46 4.01
C ARG A 138 -11.46 17.26 4.94
N GLY A 139 -10.40 16.47 5.15
CA GLY A 139 -10.40 15.30 6.04
C GLY A 139 -10.86 15.53 7.49
N GLY A 140 -11.02 16.79 7.93
CA GLY A 140 -11.58 17.13 9.25
C GLY A 140 -13.12 17.18 9.37
N LYS A 141 -13.89 17.05 8.27
CA LYS A 141 -15.37 17.05 8.34
C LYS A 141 -15.94 15.79 7.68
N ARG A 142 -15.76 14.62 8.30
CA ARG A 142 -16.74 13.54 8.13
C ARG A 142 -18.04 14.00 8.79
N ARG A 143 -19.08 14.14 7.97
CA ARG A 143 -20.46 14.39 8.42
C ARG A 143 -20.84 13.20 9.29
N ARG A 144 -20.93 13.39 10.62
CA ARG A 144 -21.44 12.36 11.54
C ARG A 144 -22.86 12.04 11.08
N GLU A 145 -23.08 10.84 10.57
CA GLU A 145 -24.45 10.31 10.49
C GLU A 145 -24.95 10.16 11.93
N PRO A 146 -26.19 10.58 12.23
CA PRO A 146 -26.74 10.40 13.56
C PRO A 146 -26.80 8.90 13.85
N VAL A 147 -26.14 8.49 14.93
CA VAL A 147 -26.29 7.15 15.50
C VAL A 147 -27.78 6.99 15.80
N ALA A 148 -28.42 6.00 15.17
CA ALA A 148 -29.78 5.63 15.51
C ALA A 148 -29.79 5.11 16.95
N GLU A 149 -30.43 5.85 17.85
CA GLU A 149 -30.75 5.39 19.20
C GLU A 149 -31.75 4.23 19.08
N ASN A 150 -31.38 3.07 19.61
CA ASN A 150 -32.28 1.98 20.00
C ASN A 150 -32.09 1.72 21.50
#